data_AF-A0A0G1EYH7-F1
#
_entry.id   AF-A0A0G1EYH7-F1
#
_cell.length_a   1.000
_cell.length_b   1.000
_cell.length_c   1.000
_cell.angle_alpha   90.00
_cell.angle_beta   90.00
_cell.angle_gamma   90.00
#
_symmetry.space_group_name_H-M   'P 1'
#
loop_
_entity.id
_entity.type
_entity.pdbx_description
1 polymer ?
#
loop_
_entity_poly.entity_id
_entity_poly.type
_entity_poly.pdbx_seq_one_letter_code
_entity_poly.pdbx_strand_id
1 'polypeptide(L)'
;MNTAKGQMPTEEQEILEQIGKIALLKIKTIIVKALKKEDILDFEKVAKEKHFGLLLAFAKKKVPNLSSEIQIEMKKLGSRIAQNYD
;
A
#
# COMPACT_ATOMS: atom_id res chain seq x y z
N MET A 1 -31.26 -8.98 23.02
CA MET A 1 -30.18 -8.04 23.39
C MET A 1 -29.46 -7.65 22.10
N ASN A 2 -29.70 -6.43 21.61
CA ASN A 2 -29.14 -5.95 20.33
C ASN A 2 -27.80 -5.23 20.57
N THR A 3 -26.81 -5.73 19.83
CA THR A 3 -25.50 -5.20 19.42
C THR A 3 -25.19 -3.72 19.67
N ALA A 4 -24.02 -3.46 20.27
CA ALA A 4 -23.18 -2.33 19.90
C ALA A 4 -21.73 -2.83 19.78
N LYS A 5 -21.35 -3.30 18.57
CA LYS A 5 -19.94 -3.37 18.19
C LYS A 5 -19.41 -1.95 18.26
N GLY A 6 -18.41 -1.69 19.10
CA GLY A 6 -17.78 -0.39 19.24
C GLY A 6 -17.38 0.14 17.86
N GLN A 7 -18.06 1.19 17.42
CA GLN A 7 -17.66 1.93 16.24
C GLN A 7 -16.39 2.70 16.58
N MET A 8 -15.37 2.56 15.75
CA MET A 8 -14.17 3.38 15.82
C MET A 8 -14.60 4.86 15.68
N PRO A 9 -14.08 5.79 16.48
CA PRO A 9 -14.32 7.22 16.30
C PRO A 9 -14.03 7.64 14.86
N THR A 10 -14.88 8.51 14.29
CA THR A 10 -14.78 8.97 12.90
C THR A 10 -13.39 9.49 12.54
N GLU A 11 -12.73 10.18 13.48
CA GLU A 11 -11.38 10.73 13.32
C GLU A 11 -10.30 9.64 13.18
N GLU A 12 -10.36 8.58 13.98
CA GLU A 12 -9.44 7.43 13.85
C GLU A 12 -9.61 6.74 12.50
N GLN A 13 -10.86 6.64 12.02
CA GLN A 13 -11.16 6.04 10.73
C GLN A 13 -10.61 6.88 9.57
N GLU A 14 -10.69 8.21 9.64
CA GLU A 14 -10.10 9.13 8.67
C GLU A 14 -8.57 9.07 8.66
N ILE A 15 -7.93 9.00 9.83
CA ILE A 15 -6.47 8.86 9.97
C ILE A 15 -6.00 7.55 9.32
N LEU A 16 -6.69 6.43 9.60
CA LEU A 16 -6.36 5.14 8.98
C LEU A 16 -6.55 5.17 7.47
N GLU A 17 -7.58 5.86 6.96
CA GLU A 17 -7.78 6.02 5.53
C GLU A 17 -6.63 6.83 4.89
N GLN A 18 -6.18 7.91 5.53
CA GLN A 18 -5.04 8.70 5.06
C GLN A 18 -3.74 7.89 5.06
N ILE A 19 -3.47 7.13 6.12
CA ILE A 19 -2.33 6.21 6.20
C ILE A 19 -2.37 5.21 5.05
N GLY A 20 -3.55 4.61 4.79
CA GLY A 20 -3.76 3.69 3.68
C GLY A 20 -3.45 4.32 2.31
N LYS A 21 -3.89 5.56 2.08
CA LYS A 21 -3.60 6.32 0.85
C LYS A 21 -2.10 6.57 0.68
N ILE A 22 -1.42 7.00 1.76
CA ILE A 22 0.03 7.28 1.74
C ILE A 22 0.83 6.00 1.46
N ALA A 23 0.50 4.90 2.15
CA ALA A 23 1.13 3.60 1.92
C ALA A 23 0.99 3.18 0.45
N LEU A 24 -0.23 3.26 -0.10
CA LEU A 24 -0.51 2.91 -1.49
C LEU A 24 0.29 3.75 -2.48
N LEU A 25 0.40 5.07 -2.25
CA LEU A 25 1.20 5.97 -3.09
C LEU A 25 2.69 5.60 -3.06
N LYS A 26 3.22 5.26 -1.88
CA LYS A 26 4.61 4.83 -1.71
C LYS A 26 4.90 3.54 -2.49
N ILE A 27 4.01 2.56 -2.41
CA ILE A 27 4.11 1.29 -3.15
C ILE A 27 4.14 1.56 -4.65
N LYS A 28 3.19 2.34 -5.17
CA LYS A 28 3.13 2.71 -6.59
C LYS A 28 4.42 3.38 -7.05
N THR A 29 4.98 4.24 -6.22
CA THR A 29 6.24 4.95 -6.49
C THR A 29 7.43 4.01 -6.59
N ILE A 30 7.54 3.06 -5.67
CA ILE A 30 8.60 2.02 -5.70
C ILE A 30 8.49 1.21 -6.99
N ILE A 31 7.27 0.82 -7.37
CA ILE A 31 7.02 0.06 -8.60
C ILE A 31 7.46 0.86 -9.82
N VAL A 32 6.94 2.07 -10.03
CA VAL A 32 7.28 2.91 -11.20
C VAL A 32 8.78 3.13 -11.34
N LYS A 33 9.50 3.33 -10.23
CA LYS A 33 10.96 3.55 -10.26
C LYS A 33 11.76 2.33 -10.70
N ALA A 34 11.23 1.13 -10.48
CA ALA A 34 11.90 -0.12 -10.82
C ALA A 34 11.47 -0.69 -12.18
N LEU A 35 10.38 -0.18 -12.77
CA LEU A 35 9.88 -0.65 -14.06
C LEU A 35 10.71 -0.12 -15.23
N LYS A 36 10.75 -0.94 -16.28
CA LYS A 36 11.21 -0.49 -17.59
C LYS A 36 10.11 0.36 -18.25
N LYS A 37 10.51 1.21 -19.21
CA LYS A 37 9.58 2.15 -19.87
C LYS A 37 8.42 1.42 -20.57
N GLU A 38 8.69 0.27 -21.17
CA GLU A 38 7.69 -0.56 -21.85
C GLU A 38 6.61 -1.12 -20.90
N ASP A 39 6.89 -1.23 -19.60
CA ASP A 39 5.96 -1.80 -18.61
C ASP A 39 5.04 -0.74 -17.97
N ILE A 40 5.30 0.56 -18.21
CA ILE A 40 4.56 1.68 -17.58
C ILE A 40 3.08 1.62 -17.92
N LEU A 41 2.72 1.40 -19.19
CA LEU A 41 1.31 1.38 -19.63
C LEU A 41 0.52 0.22 -19.01
N ASP A 42 1.16 -0.95 -18.86
CA ASP A 42 0.54 -2.08 -18.18
C ASP A 42 0.39 -1.82 -16.69
N PHE A 43 1.37 -1.15 -16.08
CA PHE A 43 1.30 -0.76 -14.69
C PHE A 43 0.17 0.25 -14.43
N GLU A 44 -0.03 1.23 -15.30
CA GLU A 44 -1.12 2.21 -15.15
C GLU A 44 -2.51 1.56 -15.08
N LYS A 45 -2.73 0.48 -15.84
CA LYS A 45 -3.98 -0.30 -15.78
C LYS A 45 -4.15 -0.94 -14.40
N VAL A 46 -3.09 -1.56 -13.88
CA VAL A 46 -3.10 -2.20 -12.55
C VAL A 46 -3.16 -1.17 -11.41
N ALA A 47 -2.55 0.01 -11.59
CA ALA A 47 -2.50 1.07 -10.58
C ALA A 47 -3.85 1.76 -10.35
N LYS A 48 -4.77 1.68 -11.31
CA LYS A 48 -6.15 2.17 -11.17
C LYS A 48 -7.00 1.25 -10.29
N GLU A 49 -6.64 -0.03 -10.20
CA GLU A 49 -7.30 -0.96 -9.30
C GLU A 49 -6.94 -0.64 -7.84
N LYS A 50 -7.95 -0.52 -6.96
CA LYS A 50 -7.75 -0.29 -5.52
C LYS A 50 -7.34 -1.57 -4.78
N HIS A 51 -6.65 -2.49 -5.45
CA HIS A 51 -6.28 -3.80 -4.93
C HIS A 51 -4.76 -3.94 -4.79
N PHE A 52 -4.29 -3.89 -3.54
CA PHE A 52 -2.87 -4.03 -3.20
C PHE A 52 -2.25 -5.34 -3.70
N GLY A 53 -3.01 -6.45 -3.65
CA GLY A 53 -2.54 -7.74 -4.15
C GLY A 53 -2.17 -7.72 -5.65
N LEU A 54 -2.89 -6.94 -6.46
CA LEU A 54 -2.59 -6.81 -7.89
C LEU A 54 -1.29 -6.03 -8.12
N LEU A 55 -1.04 -4.99 -7.32
CA LEU A 55 0.22 -4.23 -7.40
C LEU A 55 1.43 -5.11 -7.04
N LEU A 56 1.31 -5.91 -5.98
CA LEU A 56 2.37 -6.84 -5.58
C LEU A 56 2.60 -7.94 -6.61
N ALA A 57 1.53 -8.52 -7.16
CA ALA A 57 1.63 -9.54 -8.20
C ALA A 57 2.27 -8.98 -9.47
N PHE A 58 1.90 -7.77 -9.88
CA PHE A 58 2.53 -7.07 -11.00
C PHE A 58 4.01 -6.82 -10.75
N ALA A 59 4.35 -6.28 -9.57
CA ALA A 59 5.73 -6.04 -9.16
C ALA A 59 6.56 -7.33 -9.22
N LYS A 60 6.08 -8.43 -8.63
CA LYS A 60 6.75 -9.74 -8.66
C LYS A 60 6.93 -10.28 -10.08
N LYS A 61 5.95 -10.07 -10.96
CA LYS A 61 6.00 -10.54 -12.35
C LYS A 61 7.05 -9.80 -13.17
N LYS A 62 7.13 -8.47 -13.04
CA LYS A 62 8.03 -7.63 -13.84
C LYS A 62 9.43 -7.51 -13.23
N VAL A 63 9.51 -7.48 -11.90
CA VAL A 63 10.75 -7.35 -11.13
C VAL A 63 10.70 -8.32 -9.94
N PRO A 64 11.21 -9.56 -10.08
CA PRO A 64 11.02 -10.65 -9.11
C PRO A 64 11.31 -10.31 -7.65
N ASN A 65 12.33 -9.49 -7.38
CA ASN A 65 12.73 -9.11 -6.00
C ASN A 65 11.97 -7.90 -5.44
N LEU A 66 11.27 -7.14 -6.27
CA LEU A 66 10.64 -5.88 -5.88
C LEU A 66 9.50 -6.08 -4.89
N SER A 67 8.80 -7.22 -4.97
CA SER A 67 7.74 -7.54 -4.01
C SER A 67 8.27 -7.65 -2.57
N SER A 68 9.46 -8.21 -2.37
CA SER A 68 10.13 -8.30 -1.06
C SER A 68 10.58 -6.91 -0.58
N GLU A 69 11.13 -6.08 -1.47
CA GLU A 69 11.50 -4.70 -1.14
C GLU A 69 10.29 -3.87 -0.70
N ILE A 70 9.17 -4.00 -1.41
CA ILE A 70 7.91 -3.34 -1.04
C ILE A 70 7.45 -3.81 0.35
N GLN A 71 7.50 -5.11 0.65
CA GLN A 71 7.14 -5.62 1.97
C GLN A 71 8.03 -5.08 3.09
N ILE A 72 9.34 -4.99 2.85
CA ILE A 72 10.30 -4.40 3.80
C ILE A 72 9.96 -2.93 4.06
N GLU A 73 9.73 -2.15 3.01
CA GLU A 73 9.38 -0.73 3.15
C GLU A 73 8.03 -0.53 3.85
N MET A 74 7.05 -1.39 3.60
CA MET A 74 5.76 -1.35 4.32
C MET A 74 5.92 -1.72 5.80
N LYS A 75 6.77 -2.68 6.13
CA LYS A 75 7.08 -3.02 7.53
C LYS A 75 7.74 -1.83 8.24
N LYS A 76 8.71 -1.17 7.61
CA LYS A 76 9.35 0.05 8.15
C LYS A 76 8.33 1.18 8.36
N LEU A 77 7.44 1.40 7.40
CA LEU A 77 6.38 2.40 7.52
C LEU A 77 5.46 2.09 8.70
N GLY A 78 5.01 0.84 8.83
CA GLY A 78 4.18 0.40 9.96
C GLY A 78 4.88 0.60 11.30
N SER A 79 6.16 0.22 11.42
CA SER A 79 6.94 0.44 12.65
C SER A 79 7.09 1.92 13.01
N ARG A 80 7.31 2.80 12.03
CA ARG A 80 7.40 4.26 12.28
C ARG A 80 6.08 4.85 12.75
N ILE A 81 4.96 4.38 12.19
CA ILE A 81 3.65 4.81 12.64
C ILE A 81 3.44 4.36 14.08
N ALA A 82 3.68 3.09 14.41
CA ALA A 82 3.52 2.59 15.78
C ALA A 82 4.36 3.38 16.81
N GLN A 83 5.62 3.70 16.48
CA GLN A 83 6.52 4.47 17.35
C GLN A 83 6.06 5.91 17.65
N ASN A 84 5.17 6.48 16.83
CA ASN A 84 4.67 7.84 17.00
C ASN A 84 3.30 7.90 17.71
N TYR A 85 2.72 6.74 18.05
CA TYR A 85 1.43 6.62 18.73
C TYR A 85 1.52 5.88 20.08
N ASP A 86 2.75 5.52 20.51
CA ASP A 86 3.10 5.11 21.89
C ASP A 86 3.65 6.32 22.67
#